data_AF-A0A8R7UB62-F1
#
_entry.id   AF-A0A8R7UB62-F1
#
_cell.length_a   1.000
_cell.length_b   1.000
_cell.length_c   1.000
_cell.angle_alpha   90.00
_cell.angle_beta   90.00
_cell.angle_gamma   90.00
#
_symmetry.space_group_name_H-M   'P 1'
#
loop_
_entity.id
_entity.type
_entity.pdbx_description
1 polymer ?
#
loop_
_entity_poly.entity_id
_entity_poly.type
_entity_poly.pdbx_seq_one_letter_code
_entity_poly.pdbx_strand_id
1 'polypeptide(L)'
;MHPWRLEAHSENVDLVHHVRLCLDGLPLQAWDDYAIAQAIGPGCSIDYVETASKLKTDTEVLGVWAWTASPANVPRVNWVTLPARARGQPIVGHRGLEQRVIIHLSIHEDPTQGRKIVSKGFTFQKGVIDGERHARDPRERISRPVDHHRRDRDDDPDRGRDDDGRRGRNSSRSREGWG
;
A
#
# COMPACT_ATOMS: atom_id res chain seq x y z
N MET A 1 0.19 -31.73 22.51
CA MET A 1 0.26 -30.73 21.43
C MET A 1 -0.46 -29.49 21.93
N HIS A 2 0.23 -28.37 22.14
CA HIS A 2 -0.45 -27.16 22.57
C HIS A 2 -1.15 -26.51 21.37
N PRO A 3 -2.36 -25.98 21.53
CA PRO A 3 -3.02 -25.21 20.49
C PRO A 3 -2.16 -23.99 20.14
N TRP A 4 -2.18 -23.60 18.87
CA TRP A 4 -1.47 -22.40 18.39
C TRP A 4 -1.97 -21.16 19.14
N ARG A 5 -1.04 -20.30 19.57
CA ARG A 5 -1.34 -19.04 20.26
C ARG A 5 -0.52 -17.91 19.65
N LEU A 6 -1.17 -16.78 19.38
CA LEU A 6 -0.54 -15.59 18.81
C LEU A 6 0.66 -15.13 19.66
N GLU A 7 0.49 -15.09 20.97
CA GLU A 7 1.50 -14.65 21.95
C GLU A 7 2.77 -15.54 21.94
N ALA A 8 2.64 -16.81 21.56
CA ALA A 8 3.78 -17.73 21.50
C ALA A 8 4.68 -17.52 20.26
N HIS A 9 4.20 -16.72 19.30
CA HIS A 9 4.87 -16.47 18.02
C HIS A 9 5.01 -14.98 17.69
N SER A 10 4.84 -14.10 18.67
CA SER A 10 4.85 -12.65 18.48
C SER A 10 5.69 -11.94 19.55
N GLU A 11 6.30 -10.83 19.18
CA GLU A 11 6.92 -9.90 20.14
C GLU A 11 5.92 -8.78 20.48
N ASN A 12 5.92 -8.36 21.75
CA ASN A 12 5.13 -7.19 22.14
C ASN A 12 5.83 -5.91 21.65
N VAL A 13 5.05 -5.02 21.04
CA VAL A 13 5.51 -3.70 20.60
C VAL A 13 4.65 -2.64 21.28
N ASP A 14 5.28 -1.78 22.07
CA ASP A 14 4.60 -0.69 22.74
C ASP A 14 4.41 0.49 21.78
N LEU A 15 3.17 0.72 21.36
CA LEU A 15 2.79 1.88 20.55
C LEU A 15 2.44 3.05 21.48
N VAL A 16 3.46 3.77 21.93
CA VAL A 16 3.32 4.75 23.03
C VAL A 16 2.93 6.15 22.57
N HIS A 17 3.10 6.47 21.29
CA HIS A 17 2.79 7.80 20.75
C HIS A 17 1.48 7.79 19.98
N HIS A 18 0.66 8.80 20.24
CA HIS A 18 -0.60 9.02 19.55
C HIS A 18 -0.42 10.16 18.54
N VAL A 19 -0.68 9.91 17.26
CA VAL A 19 -0.39 10.85 16.19
C VAL A 19 -1.59 11.07 15.29
N ARG A 20 -1.81 12.33 14.90
CA ARG A 20 -2.75 12.71 13.85
C ARG A 20 -2.02 12.84 12.53
N LEU A 21 -2.38 11.98 11.59
CA LEU A 21 -1.86 11.93 10.24
C LEU A 21 -2.85 12.54 9.26
N CYS A 22 -2.30 13.27 8.29
CA CYS A 22 -3.02 13.87 7.19
C CYS A 22 -2.53 13.23 5.88
N LEU A 23 -3.38 12.42 5.24
CA LEU A 23 -3.02 11.66 4.05
C LEU A 23 -3.44 12.46 2.81
N ASP A 24 -2.46 12.83 1.99
CA ASP A 24 -2.64 13.54 0.73
C ASP A 24 -2.37 12.62 -0.46
N GLY A 25 -3.23 12.70 -1.48
CA GLY A 25 -3.14 11.87 -2.69
C GLY A 25 -3.85 10.52 -2.62
N LEU A 26 -4.43 10.11 -1.48
CA LEU A 26 -5.29 8.93 -1.43
C LEU A 26 -6.69 9.28 -1.98
N PRO A 27 -7.20 8.57 -3.00
CA PRO A 27 -8.45 8.95 -3.65
C PRO A 27 -9.65 8.64 -2.76
N LEU A 28 -10.68 9.49 -2.83
CA LEU A 28 -11.84 9.47 -1.93
C LEU A 28 -12.61 8.13 -1.90
N GLN A 29 -12.59 7.37 -2.98
CA GLN A 29 -13.20 6.03 -3.05
C GLN A 29 -12.44 4.95 -2.29
N ALA A 30 -11.18 5.21 -1.92
CA ALA A 30 -10.29 4.31 -1.20
C ALA A 30 -10.02 4.82 0.23
N TRP A 31 -10.87 5.70 0.77
CA TRP A 31 -10.81 6.09 2.18
C TRP A 31 -11.47 5.00 3.03
N ASP A 32 -10.82 3.85 3.08
CA ASP A 32 -11.18 2.69 3.89
C ASP A 32 -9.98 2.25 4.75
N ASP A 33 -10.26 1.53 5.82
CA ASP A 33 -9.23 1.15 6.81
C ASP A 33 -8.08 0.34 6.18
N TYR A 34 -8.36 -0.42 5.11
CA TYR A 34 -7.36 -1.23 4.42
C TYR A 34 -6.36 -0.37 3.64
N ALA A 35 -6.86 0.57 2.83
CA ALA A 35 -6.01 1.49 2.09
C ALA A 35 -5.27 2.47 3.03
N ILE A 36 -5.90 2.86 4.13
CA ILE A 36 -5.27 3.69 5.17
C ILE A 36 -4.13 2.92 5.85
N ALA A 37 -4.36 1.68 6.28
CA ALA A 37 -3.34 0.85 6.90
C ALA A 37 -2.14 0.62 5.96
N GLN A 38 -2.42 0.39 4.66
CA GLN A 38 -1.36 0.34 3.65
C GLN A 38 -0.59 1.66 3.55
N ALA A 39 -1.25 2.81 3.60
CA ALA A 39 -0.61 4.12 3.47
C ALA A 39 0.31 4.43 4.66
N ILE A 40 -0.17 4.24 5.89
CA ILE A 40 0.59 4.57 7.11
C ILE A 40 1.66 3.53 7.46
N GLY A 41 1.57 2.34 6.85
CA GLY A 41 2.56 1.27 6.99
C GLY A 41 2.48 0.51 8.32
N PRO A 42 3.24 -0.59 8.44
CA PRO A 42 3.14 -1.54 9.56
C PRO A 42 3.64 -0.99 10.91
N GLY A 43 4.38 0.12 10.91
CA GLY A 43 4.84 0.79 12.13
C GLY A 43 3.78 1.62 12.85
N CYS A 44 2.55 1.65 12.31
CA CYS A 44 1.43 2.38 12.86
C CYS A 44 0.19 1.48 12.98
N SER A 45 -0.60 1.69 14.03
CA SER A 45 -1.91 1.06 14.21
C SER A 45 -2.99 2.14 14.19
N ILE A 46 -4.04 1.97 13.38
CA ILE A 46 -5.14 2.95 13.29
C ILE A 46 -5.91 2.95 14.62
N ASP A 47 -6.15 4.13 15.18
CA ASP A 47 -7.10 4.33 16.27
C ASP A 47 -8.48 4.65 15.70
N TYR A 48 -8.59 5.80 15.02
CA TYR A 48 -9.81 6.19 14.32
C TYR A 48 -9.56 7.12 13.15
N VAL A 49 -10.42 7.02 12.13
CA VAL A 49 -10.53 8.02 11.07
C VAL A 49 -11.43 9.16 11.54
N GLU A 50 -11.04 10.41 11.31
CA GLU A 50 -11.81 11.57 11.73
C GLU A 50 -13.21 11.58 11.13
N THR A 51 -14.20 12.02 11.91
CA THR A 51 -15.61 12.04 11.48
C THR A 51 -15.81 12.81 10.18
N ALA A 52 -15.11 13.94 10.01
CA ALA A 52 -15.18 14.75 8.80
C ALA A 52 -14.72 13.97 7.55
N SER A 53 -13.67 13.16 7.68
CA SER A 53 -13.16 12.31 6.61
C SER A 53 -14.04 11.07 6.38
N LYS A 54 -14.54 10.44 7.46
CA LYS A 54 -15.49 9.30 7.37
C LYS A 54 -16.78 9.71 6.65
N LEU A 55 -17.34 10.85 7.00
CA LEU A 55 -18.56 11.39 6.40
C LEU A 55 -18.32 12.13 5.08
N LYS A 56 -17.06 12.29 4.68
CA LYS A 56 -16.65 13.00 3.45
C LYS A 56 -17.19 14.44 3.39
N THR A 57 -17.34 15.07 4.55
CA THR A 57 -17.75 16.48 4.66
C THR A 57 -16.57 17.41 4.38
N ASP A 58 -15.35 16.94 4.69
CA ASP A 58 -14.09 17.52 4.24
C ASP A 58 -13.35 16.48 3.40
N THR A 59 -13.07 16.82 2.15
CA THR A 59 -12.39 15.95 1.18
C THR A 59 -11.05 16.51 0.74
N GLU A 60 -10.58 17.60 1.36
CA GLU A 60 -9.29 18.16 1.03
C GLU A 60 -8.15 17.24 1.45
N VAL A 61 -8.27 16.64 2.64
CA VAL A 61 -7.29 15.75 3.26
C VAL A 61 -8.00 14.68 4.09
N LEU A 62 -7.47 13.45 4.08
CA LEU A 62 -7.92 12.38 4.96
C LEU A 62 -7.21 12.48 6.31
N GLY A 63 -7.96 12.80 7.37
CA GLY A 63 -7.48 12.86 8.75
C GLY A 63 -7.64 11.52 9.47
N VAL A 64 -6.54 11.00 10.02
CA VAL A 64 -6.51 9.72 10.74
C VAL A 64 -5.69 9.86 12.02
N TRP A 65 -6.20 9.31 13.11
CA TRP A 65 -5.43 9.11 14.34
C TRP A 65 -4.89 7.68 14.40
N ALA A 66 -3.63 7.56 14.79
CA ALA A 66 -2.92 6.30 14.86
C ALA A 66 -1.97 6.26 16.06
N TRP A 67 -1.67 5.04 16.51
CA TRP A 67 -0.65 4.75 17.50
C TRP A 67 0.64 4.30 16.81
N THR A 68 1.78 4.78 17.29
CA THR A 68 3.10 4.37 16.79
C THR A 68 4.13 4.29 17.92
N ALA A 69 5.10 3.39 17.78
CA ALA A 69 6.23 3.29 18.71
C ALA A 69 7.16 4.51 18.64
N SER A 70 7.19 5.22 17.50
CA SER A 70 7.95 6.46 17.32
C SER A 70 7.37 7.28 16.18
N PRO A 71 7.22 8.61 16.29
CA PRO A 71 6.83 9.46 15.16
C PRO A 71 7.77 9.35 13.96
N ALA A 72 9.02 8.92 14.17
CA ALA A 72 9.98 8.69 13.09
C ALA A 72 9.65 7.45 12.23
N ASN A 73 8.83 6.52 12.72
CA ASN A 73 8.39 5.34 11.99
C ASN A 73 7.25 5.67 11.01
N VAL A 74 6.61 6.84 11.15
CA VAL A 74 5.58 7.30 10.22
C VAL A 74 6.25 7.56 8.86
N PRO A 75 5.87 6.84 7.80
CA PRO A 75 6.43 7.11 6.48
C PRO A 75 5.98 8.50 6.04
N ARG A 76 6.86 9.29 5.42
CA ARG A 76 6.47 10.60 4.84
C ARG A 76 5.80 10.46 3.47
N VAL A 77 6.16 9.39 2.76
CA VAL A 77 5.61 9.03 1.46
C VAL A 77 5.45 7.52 1.42
N ASN A 78 4.31 7.05 0.91
CA ASN A 78 4.10 5.64 0.65
C ASN A 78 3.35 5.43 -0.68
N TRP A 79 3.42 4.22 -1.22
CA TRP A 79 2.71 3.82 -2.42
C TRP A 79 1.63 2.80 -2.07
N VAL A 80 0.38 3.14 -2.31
CA VAL A 80 -0.76 2.26 -2.07
C VAL A 80 -1.20 1.64 -3.38
N THR A 81 -1.37 0.33 -3.42
CA THR A 81 -1.90 -0.36 -4.60
C THR A 81 -3.40 -0.54 -4.44
N LEU A 82 -4.16 0.12 -5.31
CA LEU A 82 -5.62 0.04 -5.34
C LEU A 82 -6.07 -0.85 -6.50
N PRO A 83 -7.16 -1.62 -6.35
CA PRO A 83 -7.66 -2.43 -7.45
C PRO A 83 -8.12 -1.56 -8.62
N ALA A 84 -7.65 -1.85 -9.84
CA ALA A 84 -8.19 -1.20 -11.03
C ALA A 84 -9.64 -1.64 -11.23
N ARG A 85 -10.51 -0.67 -11.47
CA ARG A 85 -11.93 -0.92 -11.75
C ARG A 85 -12.29 -0.46 -13.16
N ALA A 86 -13.00 -1.31 -13.90
CA ALA A 86 -13.63 -0.97 -15.17
C ALA A 86 -15.16 -1.01 -14.99
N ARG A 87 -15.85 0.10 -15.27
CA ARG A 87 -17.31 0.24 -15.04
C ARG A 87 -17.75 -0.18 -13.62
N GLY A 88 -16.92 0.11 -12.61
CA GLY A 88 -17.19 -0.21 -11.21
C GLY A 88 -16.82 -1.64 -10.77
N GLN A 89 -16.45 -2.53 -11.70
CA GLN A 89 -16.06 -3.91 -11.39
C GLN A 89 -14.53 -4.08 -11.39
N PRO A 90 -13.95 -4.91 -10.50
CA PRO A 90 -12.53 -5.25 -10.56
C PRO A 90 -12.16 -5.84 -11.91
N ILE A 91 -11.03 -5.38 -12.49
CA ILE A 91 -10.53 -5.95 -13.75
C ILE A 91 -9.99 -7.36 -13.48
N VAL A 92 -10.45 -8.34 -14.28
CA VAL A 92 -9.98 -9.73 -14.25
C VAL A 92 -8.46 -9.77 -14.39
N GLY A 93 -7.76 -10.51 -13.52
CA GLY A 93 -6.30 -10.61 -13.51
C GLY A 93 -5.56 -9.66 -12.56
N HIS A 94 -6.23 -9.11 -11.54
CA HIS A 94 -5.61 -8.35 -10.44
C HIS A 94 -4.73 -7.16 -10.88
N ARG A 95 -5.14 -6.42 -11.91
CA ARG A 95 -4.42 -5.19 -12.28
C ARG A 95 -4.59 -4.14 -11.17
N GLY A 96 -3.49 -3.77 -10.53
CA GLY A 96 -3.44 -2.70 -9.52
C GLY A 96 -3.11 -1.34 -10.13
N LEU A 97 -3.61 -0.28 -9.50
CA LEU A 97 -3.20 1.11 -9.71
C LEU A 97 -2.41 1.56 -8.49
N GLU A 98 -1.14 1.88 -8.71
CA GLU A 98 -0.32 2.41 -7.64
C GLU A 98 -0.54 3.90 -7.51
N GLN A 99 -0.88 4.32 -6.29
CA GLN A 99 -1.10 5.69 -5.92
C GLN A 99 -0.02 6.14 -4.96
N ARG A 100 0.66 7.25 -5.27
CA ARG A 100 1.55 7.91 -4.32
C ARG A 100 0.70 8.66 -3.29
N VAL A 101 0.99 8.43 -2.02
CA VAL A 101 0.38 9.09 -0.87
C VAL A 101 1.47 9.81 -0.10
N ILE A 102 1.27 11.10 0.17
CA ILE A 102 2.10 11.87 1.10
C ILE A 102 1.41 11.81 2.45
N ILE A 103 2.15 11.52 3.50
CA ILE A 103 1.63 11.42 4.86
C ILE A 103 2.28 12.55 5.65
N HIS A 104 1.42 13.44 6.14
CA HIS A 104 1.84 14.56 6.96
C HIS A 104 1.59 14.25 8.43
N LEU A 105 2.59 14.45 9.28
CA LEU A 105 2.39 14.44 10.72
C LEU A 105 1.83 15.81 11.12
N SER A 106 0.57 15.86 11.57
CA SER A 106 -0.10 17.12 11.91
C SER A 106 -0.18 17.39 13.41
N ILE A 107 -0.37 16.35 14.22
CA ILE A 107 -0.37 16.44 15.68
C ILE A 107 0.38 15.23 16.24
N HIS A 108 1.20 15.47 17.27
CA HIS A 108 1.84 14.42 18.05
C HIS A 108 1.48 14.60 19.52
N GLU A 109 1.01 13.52 20.13
CA GLU A 109 0.76 13.39 21.55
C GLU A 109 1.69 12.33 22.12
N ASP A 110 2.37 12.69 23.21
CA ASP A 110 3.24 11.77 23.95
C ASP A 110 2.69 11.55 25.37
N PRO A 111 1.87 10.49 25.54
CA PRO A 111 1.40 10.05 26.85
C PRO A 111 2.50 9.67 27.85
N THR A 112 3.73 9.41 27.41
CA THR A 112 4.82 8.98 28.30
C THR A 112 5.51 10.13 29.03
N GLN A 113 5.40 11.36 28.50
CA GLN A 113 6.13 12.53 28.99
C GLN A 113 5.56 13.14 30.28
N GLY A 114 4.40 12.68 30.78
CA GLY A 114 3.87 13.15 32.07
C GLY A 114 2.40 12.86 32.32
N ARG A 115 1.88 13.34 33.45
CA ARG A 115 0.47 13.14 33.86
C ARG A 115 -0.56 13.81 32.94
N LYS A 116 -0.14 14.77 32.12
CA LYS A 116 -0.99 15.49 31.18
C LYS A 116 -0.44 15.28 29.77
N ILE A 117 -1.28 14.78 28.88
CA ILE A 117 -0.96 14.64 27.46
C ILE A 117 -0.85 16.06 26.87
N VAL A 118 0.29 16.34 26.23
CA VAL A 118 0.54 17.59 25.52
C VAL A 118 0.49 17.30 24.03
N SER A 119 -0.43 17.95 23.33
CA SER A 119 -0.55 17.88 21.88
C SER A 119 0.37 18.91 21.22
N LYS A 120 1.33 18.44 20.44
CA LYS A 120 2.23 19.27 19.63
C LYS A 120 1.73 19.31 18.19
N GLY A 121 1.33 20.49 17.73
CA GLY A 121 0.92 20.72 16.35
C GLY A 121 2.10 20.93 15.39
N PHE A 122 1.92 20.49 14.15
CA PHE A 122 2.83 20.65 13.04
C PHE A 122 2.06 21.22 11.85
N THR A 123 2.61 22.25 11.23
CA THR A 123 2.08 22.82 10.00
C THR A 123 2.64 22.05 8.81
N PHE A 124 1.76 21.62 7.90
CA PHE A 124 2.15 20.99 6.65
C PHE A 124 1.53 21.72 5.46
N GLN A 125 2.08 21.51 4.28
CA GLN A 125 1.56 22.05 3.04
C GLN A 125 1.15 20.89 2.12
N LYS A 126 -0.07 20.95 1.59
CA LYS A 126 -0.59 19.97 0.64
C LYS A 126 0.35 19.82 -0.57
N GLY A 127 0.61 18.59 -0.97
CA GLY A 127 1.51 18.24 -2.07
C GLY A 127 3.01 18.32 -1.75
N VAL A 128 3.40 18.79 -0.56
CA VAL A 128 4.80 18.98 -0.16
C VAL A 128 5.17 18.00 0.94
N ILE A 129 6.14 17.13 0.69
CA ILE A 129 6.62 16.18 1.71
C ILE A 129 7.10 16.95 2.95
N ASP A 130 6.73 16.49 4.15
CA ASP A 130 7.17 17.11 5.40
C ASP A 130 8.70 17.25 5.46
N GLY A 131 9.16 18.48 5.71
CA GLY A 131 10.57 18.87 5.73
C GLY A 131 11.15 19.26 4.36
N GLU A 132 10.40 19.13 3.28
CA GLU A 132 10.77 19.63 1.95
C GLU A 132 10.15 21.01 1.66
N ARG A 133 10.74 21.75 0.72
CA ARG A 133 10.31 23.12 0.37
C ARG A 133 9.40 23.21 -0.87
N HIS A 134 9.37 22.17 -1.71
CA HIS A 134 8.66 22.22 -2.99
C HIS A 134 7.80 20.97 -3.17
N ALA A 135 6.63 21.16 -3.80
CA ALA A 135 5.81 20.04 -4.23
C ALA A 135 6.56 19.26 -5.30
N ARG A 136 6.63 17.93 -5.15
CA ARG A 136 7.23 17.06 -6.15
C ARG A 136 6.19 16.55 -7.13
N ASP A 137 6.60 16.25 -8.37
CA ASP A 137 5.71 15.60 -9.32
C ASP A 137 5.21 14.27 -8.71
N PRO A 138 3.89 14.05 -8.58
CA PRO A 138 3.32 12.79 -8.10
C PRO A 138 3.79 11.56 -8.89
N ARG A 139 4.21 11.74 -10.15
CA ARG A 139 4.73 10.70 -11.05
C ARG A 139 6.22 10.41 -10.88
N GLU A 140 6.95 11.31 -10.21
CA GLU A 140 8.38 11.11 -9.97
C GLU A 140 8.57 9.97 -8.97
N ARG A 141 8.99 8.80 -9.49
CA ARG A 141 9.40 7.68 -8.65
C ARG A 141 10.72 8.06 -7.99
N ILE A 142 10.67 8.34 -6.69
CA ILE A 142 11.84 8.10 -5.82
C ILE A 142 12.16 6.62 -6.02
N SER A 143 13.34 6.33 -6.58
CA SER A 143 13.79 5.00 -6.96
C SER A 143 13.38 3.99 -5.89
N ARG A 144 12.36 3.18 -6.20
CA ARG A 144 12.08 2.00 -5.38
C ARG A 144 13.32 1.12 -5.43
N PRO A 145 13.61 0.34 -4.37
CA PRO A 145 14.40 -0.86 -4.55
C PRO A 145 13.72 -1.66 -5.68
N VAL A 146 14.41 -1.79 -6.80
CA VAL A 146 13.88 -2.51 -7.95
C VAL A 146 13.90 -3.98 -7.55
N ASP A 147 12.73 -4.57 -7.30
CA ASP A 147 12.62 -6.01 -7.23
C ASP A 147 12.90 -6.57 -8.63
N HIS A 148 14.16 -6.98 -8.82
CA HIS A 148 14.61 -7.73 -9.97
C HIS A 148 14.11 -9.17 -9.88
N HIS A 149 12.79 -9.37 -9.93
CA HIS A 149 12.27 -10.67 -10.33
C HIS A 149 12.48 -10.81 -11.84
N ARG A 150 13.70 -11.27 -12.17
CA ARG A 150 14.11 -11.72 -13.49
C ARG A 150 13.07 -12.69 -14.02
N ARG A 151 12.36 -12.31 -15.08
CA ARG A 151 11.87 -13.29 -16.04
C ARG A 151 13.08 -13.63 -16.90
N ASP A 152 13.81 -14.65 -16.48
CA ASP A 152 14.70 -15.38 -17.37
C ASP A 152 13.79 -15.97 -18.46
N ARG A 153 13.80 -15.30 -19.61
CA ARG A 153 13.12 -15.73 -20.82
C ARG A 153 14.17 -16.55 -21.54
N ASP A 154 13.99 -17.87 -21.56
CA ASP A 154 14.79 -18.79 -22.35
C ASP A 154 14.62 -18.43 -23.84
N ASP A 155 15.51 -17.59 -24.35
CA ASP A 155 15.74 -17.40 -25.79
C ASP A 155 16.67 -18.54 -26.23
N ASP A 156 16.10 -19.62 -26.75
CA ASP A 156 16.83 -20.68 -27.45
C ASP A 156 16.79 -20.38 -28.96
N PRO A 157 17.91 -20.01 -29.61
CA PRO A 157 17.93 -19.68 -31.02
C PRO A 157 18.51 -20.86 -31.81
N ASP A 158 17.69 -21.85 -32.15
CA ASP A 158 18.11 -22.87 -33.12
C ASP A 158 17.44 -22.67 -34.48
N ARG A 159 18.23 -22.09 -35.39
CA ARG A 159 17.96 -22.00 -36.82
C ARG A 159 18.33 -23.33 -37.47
N GLY A 160 17.32 -24.17 -37.71
CA GLY A 160 17.42 -25.31 -38.62
C GLY A 160 16.38 -25.18 -39.72
N ARG A 161 16.82 -24.75 -40.90
CA ARG A 161 16.05 -24.67 -42.14
C ARG A 161 15.98 -26.08 -42.77
N ASP A 162 15.02 -26.24 -43.69
CA ASP A 162 14.86 -27.29 -44.71
C ASP A 162 13.80 -28.36 -44.33
N ASP A 163 12.56 -28.29 -44.84
CA ASP A 163 12.02 -28.49 -46.20
C ASP A 163 11.50 -29.93 -46.42
N ASP A 164 10.38 -29.99 -47.13
CA ASP A 164 9.73 -31.13 -47.75
C ASP A 164 8.96 -32.19 -46.92
N GLY A 165 7.73 -32.46 -47.38
CA GLY A 165 7.15 -33.80 -47.27
C GLY A 165 5.67 -33.92 -46.94
N ARG A 166 4.81 -33.74 -47.95
CA ARG A 166 3.40 -34.17 -48.00
C ARG A 166 3.14 -35.55 -47.34
N ARG A 167 2.04 -35.67 -46.58
CA ARG A 167 0.89 -36.61 -46.74
C ARG A 167 0.31 -37.09 -45.41
N GLY A 168 -1.02 -37.07 -45.32
CA GLY A 168 -1.77 -38.22 -44.77
C GLY A 168 -2.75 -37.93 -43.62
N ARG A 169 -4.05 -38.00 -43.94
CA ARG A 169 -5.18 -38.52 -43.12
C ARG A 169 -4.69 -39.50 -42.02
N ASN A 170 -5.22 -39.55 -40.78
CA ASN A 170 -6.59 -39.96 -40.44
C ASN A 170 -6.78 -40.04 -38.89
N SER A 171 -8.03 -39.86 -38.44
CA SER A 171 -8.72 -40.56 -37.33
C SER A 171 -8.19 -40.62 -35.86
N SER A 172 -8.93 -39.90 -35.00
CA SER A 172 -9.73 -40.39 -33.85
C SER A 172 -9.12 -40.85 -32.50
N ARG A 173 -9.79 -40.39 -31.41
CA ARG A 173 -9.87 -40.90 -29.99
C ARG A 173 -8.61 -40.66 -29.13
N SER A 174 -8.62 -40.27 -27.85
CA SER A 174 -9.54 -40.33 -26.69
C SER A 174 -9.22 -39.13 -25.76
N ARG A 175 -10.17 -38.45 -25.10
CA ARG A 175 -10.72 -38.66 -23.73
C ARG A 175 -9.69 -38.94 -22.63
N GLU A 176 -9.60 -38.02 -21.66
CA GLU A 176 -9.29 -38.13 -20.21
C GLU A 176 -8.93 -36.70 -19.73
N GLY A 177 -9.42 -36.09 -18.65
CA GLY A 177 -10.04 -36.57 -17.41
C GLY A 177 -9.17 -36.09 -16.24
N TRP A 178 -9.62 -35.09 -15.46
CA TRP A 178 -9.07 -34.78 -14.14
C TRP A 178 -10.22 -34.44 -13.20
N GLY A 179 -10.43 -35.33 -12.22
CA GLY A 179 -11.22 -35.06 -11.03
C GLY A 179 -10.37 -34.44 -9.93
#